data_AF-A0A7C5E3D7-F1
#
_entry.id   AF-A0A7C5E3D7-F1
#
_cell.length_a   1.000
_cell.length_b   1.000
_cell.length_c   1.000
_cell.angle_alpha   90.00
_cell.angle_beta   90.00
_cell.angle_gamma   90.00
#
_symmetry.space_group_name_H-M   'P 1'
#
loop_
_entity.id
_entity.type
_entity.pdbx_description
1 polymer ?
#
loop_
_entity_poly.entity_id
_entity_poly.type
_entity_poly.pdbx_seq_one_letter_code
_entity_poly.pdbx_strand_id
1 'polypeptide(L)'
;MLKRDVKQALKRTVRRVRRKLPQAIKPDWTDLLKSDQATWQKYRENAQNGPLVLIATSTGGHRAVSPIESLLAIALTLRGANVHILLCDRFLPACSQAVNIEFWSQAEFVNHGPKSLCDDCFYAGLAVFEPLELPIHTYNEWVTPEEQLSALNLSCSVPQTEIQNFRLDGLKVGEHALAGALKFFAKGSLDDEPFAEAVLRRYLQASLLTVYAMQNLLQTYPFASSCFNHGIYVPQGLIGEVLRQHNVAVTTWNPAYRKQCFIFSHGDTYHHTLMSEPTSAWENIPWNAALETKLMDYLKSRWYGTQDWIWFHEKPRDDLAAIAQEMGLDLSRPTIGLLTNVIWDAQLHYPANAFPSMLEWIIQTVQYFINRPELQLVIRVHPAEIRGWLPSRQLVADEIRKAFPELPANIIVIPPESQISTYAVMTQCDSVIIYGTKTGVELSSLGIPIIVAGEAWIRNKGITHDAQTAAEYFSILDRLPLQKSLDEATTRRARLYAYHFFFRRMIPLSVMKPVTGWPPYEVQLTQLDELLPGRDPGLDVICDGILQGSDFIYKDEELYRVTDE
;
A
#
# COMPACT_ATOMS: atom_id res chain seq x y z
N MET A 1 -16.49 -1.42 28.12
CA MET A 1 -17.19 -1.81 26.88
C MET A 1 -18.23 -0.79 26.46
N LEU A 2 -19.33 -0.60 27.20
CA LEU A 2 -20.48 0.26 26.81
C LEU A 2 -20.14 1.66 26.22
N LYS A 3 -19.23 2.42 26.85
CA LYS A 3 -18.83 3.76 26.35
C LYS A 3 -18.03 3.72 25.03
N ARG A 4 -17.29 2.65 24.77
CA ARG A 4 -16.50 2.43 23.54
C ARG A 4 -17.43 2.05 22.39
N ASP A 5 -18.44 1.24 22.67
CA ASP A 5 -19.47 0.81 21.72
C ASP A 5 -20.37 1.97 21.27
N VAL A 6 -20.80 2.82 22.22
CA VAL A 6 -21.59 4.04 21.90
C VAL A 6 -20.77 5.03 21.05
N LYS A 7 -19.48 5.23 21.37
CA LYS A 7 -18.59 6.12 20.60
C LYS A 7 -18.31 5.57 19.19
N GLN A 8 -18.18 4.24 19.04
CA GLN A 8 -18.07 3.61 17.72
C GLN A 8 -19.37 3.70 16.93
N ALA A 9 -20.53 3.48 17.56
CA ALA A 9 -21.83 3.65 16.93
C ALA A 9 -22.05 5.08 16.43
N LEU A 10 -21.74 6.10 17.25
CA LEU A 10 -21.76 7.51 16.85
C LEU A 10 -20.80 7.81 15.67
N LYS A 11 -19.56 7.27 15.70
CA LYS A 11 -18.62 7.42 14.58
C LYS A 11 -19.12 6.76 13.30
N ARG A 12 -19.74 5.57 13.39
CA ARG A 12 -20.37 4.88 12.24
C ARG A 12 -21.50 5.72 11.66
N THR A 13 -22.38 6.25 12.52
CA THR A 13 -23.48 7.14 12.11
C THR A 13 -22.95 8.41 11.43
N VAL A 14 -21.94 9.08 12.00
CA VAL A 14 -21.34 10.30 11.41
C VAL A 14 -20.66 10.01 10.08
N ARG A 15 -19.91 8.90 9.96
CA ARG A 15 -19.28 8.49 8.68
C ARG A 15 -20.33 8.21 7.61
N ARG A 16 -21.41 7.51 7.96
CA ARG A 16 -22.51 7.20 7.05
C ARG A 16 -23.28 8.46 6.60
N VAL A 17 -23.54 9.38 7.51
CA VAL A 17 -24.17 10.68 7.19
C VAL A 17 -23.27 11.53 6.29
N ARG A 18 -21.95 11.56 6.53
CA ARG A 18 -20.98 12.25 5.65
C ARG A 18 -20.89 11.60 4.26
N ARG A 19 -21.03 10.28 4.15
CA ARG A 19 -21.06 9.56 2.86
C ARG A 19 -22.34 9.81 2.06
N LYS A 20 -23.48 9.99 2.73
CA LYS A 20 -24.76 10.34 2.08
C LYS A 20 -24.78 11.72 1.43
N LEU A 21 -23.77 12.55 1.65
CA LEU A 21 -23.59 13.78 0.88
C LEU A 21 -22.78 13.42 -0.36
N PRO A 22 -23.35 13.44 -1.58
CA PRO A 22 -22.59 13.20 -2.79
C PRO A 22 -21.49 14.26 -2.88
N GLN A 23 -20.25 13.83 -2.67
CA GLN A 23 -19.08 14.67 -2.89
C GLN A 23 -18.50 14.27 -4.24
N ALA A 24 -18.63 15.17 -5.21
CA ALA A 24 -18.06 14.98 -6.53
C ALA A 24 -16.56 14.64 -6.42
N ILE A 25 -16.13 13.64 -7.19
CA ILE A 25 -14.72 13.34 -7.38
C ILE A 25 -14.17 14.42 -8.31
N LYS A 26 -13.09 15.08 -7.91
CA LYS A 26 -12.37 16.02 -8.75
C LYS A 26 -11.21 15.31 -9.47
N PRO A 27 -10.84 15.71 -10.69
CA PRO A 27 -11.35 16.88 -11.41
C PRO A 27 -12.67 16.57 -12.13
N ASP A 28 -13.45 17.62 -12.41
CA ASP A 28 -14.58 17.50 -13.33
C ASP A 28 -14.07 17.60 -14.76
N TRP A 29 -13.90 16.44 -15.40
CA TRP A 29 -13.43 16.37 -16.78
C TRP A 29 -14.42 16.96 -17.77
N THR A 30 -15.70 17.06 -17.41
CA THR A 30 -16.74 17.60 -18.29
C THR A 30 -16.40 19.02 -18.72
N ASP A 31 -16.03 19.88 -17.77
CA ASP A 31 -15.75 21.29 -18.04
C ASP A 31 -14.41 21.46 -18.77
N LEU A 32 -13.38 20.72 -18.35
CA LEU A 32 -12.05 20.76 -18.96
C LEU A 32 -12.08 20.29 -20.42
N LEU A 33 -12.73 19.15 -20.69
CA LEU A 33 -12.79 18.59 -22.04
C LEU A 33 -13.76 19.36 -22.96
N LYS A 34 -14.85 19.92 -22.43
CA LYS A 34 -15.75 20.78 -23.24
C LYS A 34 -15.04 22.02 -23.77
N SER A 35 -14.13 22.59 -22.99
CA SER A 35 -13.37 23.78 -23.42
C SER A 35 -12.46 23.52 -24.62
N ASP A 36 -12.07 22.26 -24.84
CA ASP A 36 -11.13 21.84 -25.90
C ASP A 36 -11.61 20.58 -26.66
N GLN A 37 -12.92 20.48 -26.87
CA GLN A 37 -13.56 19.25 -27.34
C GLN A 37 -13.05 18.78 -28.71
N ALA A 38 -12.81 19.70 -29.64
CA ALA A 38 -12.31 19.38 -30.98
C ALA A 38 -10.90 18.78 -30.94
N THR A 39 -10.04 19.32 -30.07
CA THR A 39 -8.68 18.81 -29.86
C THR A 39 -8.72 17.44 -29.20
N TRP A 40 -9.53 17.27 -28.15
CA TRP A 40 -9.70 15.97 -27.49
C TRP A 40 -10.24 14.90 -28.44
N GLN A 41 -11.24 15.23 -29.26
CA GLN A 41 -11.77 14.33 -30.28
C GLN A 41 -10.68 13.90 -31.27
N LYS A 42 -9.87 14.85 -31.77
CA LYS A 42 -8.76 14.54 -32.66
C LYS A 42 -7.74 13.59 -32.02
N TYR A 43 -7.41 13.78 -30.74
CA TYR A 43 -6.51 12.86 -30.04
C TYR A 43 -7.10 11.46 -29.91
N ARG A 44 -8.38 11.33 -29.56
CA ARG A 44 -9.06 10.03 -29.51
C ARG A 44 -9.09 9.34 -30.86
N GLU A 45 -9.43 10.05 -31.93
CA GLU A 45 -9.45 9.51 -33.29
C GLU A 45 -8.06 9.01 -33.72
N ASN A 46 -7.01 9.80 -33.47
CA ASN A 46 -5.63 9.39 -33.76
C ASN A 46 -5.18 8.17 -32.95
N ALA A 47 -5.66 8.07 -31.70
CA ALA A 47 -5.29 7.00 -30.79
C ALA A 47 -5.98 5.66 -31.09
N GLN A 48 -7.03 5.62 -31.94
CA GLN A 48 -7.79 4.39 -32.24
C GLN A 48 -6.90 3.23 -32.74
N ASN A 49 -5.86 3.54 -33.52
CA ASN A 49 -4.92 2.56 -34.07
C ASN A 49 -3.66 2.39 -33.20
N GLY A 50 -3.62 3.02 -32.04
CA GLY A 50 -2.52 2.92 -31.08
C GLY A 50 -2.54 1.63 -30.27
N PRO A 51 -1.53 1.42 -29.41
CA PRO A 51 -1.52 0.28 -28.49
C PRO A 51 -2.73 0.33 -27.56
N LEU A 52 -3.43 -0.80 -27.42
CA LEU A 52 -4.53 -0.92 -26.46
C LEU A 52 -3.99 -0.96 -25.03
N VAL A 53 -4.48 -0.04 -24.20
CA VAL A 53 -4.10 0.04 -22.78
C VAL A 53 -5.33 -0.07 -21.91
N LEU A 54 -5.31 -0.99 -20.94
CA LEU A 54 -6.38 -1.17 -19.98
C LEU A 54 -6.11 -0.39 -18.69
N ILE A 55 -6.93 0.61 -18.39
CA ILE A 55 -7.00 1.22 -17.05
C ILE A 55 -8.05 0.46 -16.23
N ALA A 56 -7.57 -0.45 -15.38
CA ALA A 56 -8.43 -1.39 -14.66
C ALA A 56 -8.88 -0.87 -13.29
N THR A 57 -9.50 0.31 -13.27
CA THR A 57 -9.94 1.02 -12.06
C THR A 57 -10.78 0.16 -11.14
N SER A 58 -11.76 -0.53 -11.72
CA SER A 58 -12.79 -1.34 -11.08
C SER A 58 -13.63 -0.59 -10.04
N THR A 59 -13.08 -0.20 -8.90
CA THR A 59 -13.81 0.51 -7.83
C THR A 59 -13.84 2.01 -8.11
N GLY A 60 -14.68 2.45 -9.05
CA GLY A 60 -14.73 3.82 -9.57
C GLY A 60 -15.06 4.92 -8.55
N GLY A 61 -15.66 4.60 -7.40
CA GLY A 61 -15.91 5.55 -6.31
C GLY A 61 -14.73 5.78 -5.38
N HIS A 62 -13.60 5.11 -5.62
CA HIS A 62 -12.42 5.27 -4.78
C HIS A 62 -11.79 6.65 -5.01
N ARG A 63 -12.10 7.61 -4.14
CA ARG A 63 -11.77 9.04 -4.31
C ARG A 63 -10.27 9.37 -4.45
N ALA A 64 -9.38 8.52 -3.98
CA ALA A 64 -7.93 8.70 -4.22
C ALA A 64 -7.43 8.05 -5.53
N VAL A 65 -8.20 7.13 -6.13
CA VAL A 65 -7.76 6.31 -7.26
C VAL A 65 -8.26 6.88 -8.57
N SER A 66 -9.57 7.08 -8.70
CA SER A 66 -10.20 7.55 -9.95
C SER A 66 -9.63 8.86 -10.50
N PRO A 67 -9.26 9.87 -9.67
CA PRO A 67 -8.61 11.08 -10.19
C PRO A 67 -7.28 10.82 -10.90
N ILE A 68 -6.47 9.89 -10.39
CA ILE A 68 -5.18 9.52 -10.98
C ILE A 68 -5.40 8.72 -12.25
N GLU A 69 -6.25 7.69 -12.18
CA GLU A 69 -6.45 6.79 -13.31
C GLU A 69 -7.19 7.45 -14.49
N SER A 70 -8.08 8.41 -14.23
CA SER A 70 -8.65 9.25 -15.28
C SER A 70 -7.65 10.23 -15.89
N LEU A 71 -6.76 10.82 -15.08
CA LEU A 71 -5.65 11.63 -15.59
C LEU A 71 -4.71 10.80 -16.48
N LEU A 72 -4.37 9.58 -16.05
CA LEU A 72 -3.54 8.67 -16.84
C LEU A 72 -4.25 8.26 -18.13
N ALA A 73 -5.56 7.98 -18.10
CA ALA A 73 -6.31 7.66 -19.30
C ALA A 73 -6.21 8.77 -20.36
N ILE A 74 -6.34 10.04 -19.95
CA ILE A 74 -6.16 11.18 -20.85
C ILE A 74 -4.70 11.28 -21.31
N ALA A 75 -3.74 11.26 -20.39
CA ALA A 75 -2.32 11.44 -20.71
C ALA A 75 -1.78 10.36 -21.67
N LEU A 76 -2.25 9.12 -21.54
CA LEU A 76 -1.92 8.01 -22.44
C LEU A 76 -2.59 8.18 -23.81
N THR A 77 -3.85 8.64 -23.85
CA THR A 77 -4.54 8.95 -25.11
C THR A 77 -3.88 10.08 -25.88
N LEU A 78 -3.43 11.13 -25.19
CA LEU A 78 -2.65 12.23 -25.77
C LEU A 78 -1.30 11.73 -26.35
N ARG A 79 -0.78 10.61 -25.85
CA ARG A 79 0.40 9.90 -26.36
C ARG A 79 0.07 8.83 -27.40
N GLY A 80 -1.17 8.81 -27.90
CA GLY A 80 -1.62 7.95 -28.99
C GLY A 80 -2.04 6.54 -28.56
N ALA A 81 -2.28 6.28 -27.27
CA ALA A 81 -2.75 4.97 -26.81
C ALA A 81 -4.27 4.82 -26.90
N ASN A 82 -4.75 3.66 -27.35
CA ASN A 82 -6.17 3.33 -27.33
C ASN A 82 -6.58 2.84 -25.93
N VAL A 83 -7.01 3.77 -25.09
CA VAL A 83 -7.30 3.47 -23.68
C VAL A 83 -8.72 2.94 -23.50
N HIS A 84 -8.85 1.77 -22.85
CA HIS A 84 -10.11 1.26 -22.34
C HIS A 84 -10.13 1.31 -20.81
N ILE A 85 -11.30 1.51 -20.21
CA ILE A 85 -11.51 1.52 -18.77
C ILE A 85 -12.30 0.28 -18.35
N LEU A 86 -11.92 -0.37 -17.24
CA LEU A 86 -12.77 -1.38 -16.59
C LEU A 86 -13.35 -0.83 -15.29
N LEU A 87 -14.68 -0.87 -15.15
CA LEU A 87 -15.41 -0.43 -13.95
C LEU A 87 -16.34 -1.53 -13.43
N CYS A 88 -16.45 -1.65 -12.10
CA CYS A 88 -17.45 -2.50 -11.47
C CYS A 88 -18.82 -1.81 -11.47
N ASP A 89 -19.81 -2.52 -11.98
CA ASP A 89 -21.19 -2.10 -12.17
C ASP A 89 -22.12 -2.67 -11.09
N ARG A 90 -21.64 -2.69 -9.83
CA ARG A 90 -22.35 -3.23 -8.65
C ARG A 90 -22.48 -4.76 -8.68
N PHE A 91 -21.77 -5.40 -9.61
CA PHE A 91 -21.83 -6.83 -9.88
C PHE A 91 -21.17 -7.70 -8.79
N LEU A 92 -20.02 -7.27 -8.27
CA LEU A 92 -19.23 -8.10 -7.36
C LEU A 92 -19.84 -8.22 -5.95
N PRO A 93 -19.90 -9.43 -5.36
CA PRO A 93 -20.48 -9.69 -4.03
C PRO A 93 -19.57 -9.28 -2.86
N ALA A 94 -18.34 -8.85 -3.14
CA ALA A 94 -17.35 -8.29 -2.22
C ALA A 94 -16.27 -7.52 -3.01
N CYS A 95 -15.61 -6.53 -2.39
CA CYS A 95 -14.48 -5.80 -3.00
C CYS A 95 -13.66 -5.06 -1.94
N SER A 96 -12.51 -4.51 -2.32
CA SER A 96 -11.56 -3.81 -1.44
C SER A 96 -12.10 -2.56 -0.74
N GLN A 97 -13.25 -2.03 -1.18
CA GLN A 97 -13.98 -0.93 -0.52
C GLN A 97 -14.87 -1.41 0.64
N ALA A 98 -15.21 -2.71 0.67
CA ALA A 98 -16.01 -3.31 1.72
C ALA A 98 -15.13 -3.63 2.93
N VAL A 99 -15.23 -2.80 3.96
CA VAL A 99 -14.58 -3.04 5.25
C VAL A 99 -15.61 -2.98 6.37
N ASN A 100 -15.43 -3.79 7.42
CA ASN A 100 -16.43 -4.04 8.47
C ASN A 100 -17.01 -2.76 9.10
N ILE A 101 -16.20 -1.71 9.20
CA ILE A 101 -16.61 -0.40 9.74
C ILE A 101 -17.63 0.37 8.89
N GLU A 102 -17.84 -0.03 7.63
CA GLU A 102 -18.80 0.60 6.70
C GLU A 102 -20.22 0.02 6.82
N PHE A 103 -20.39 -1.07 7.56
CA PHE A 103 -21.66 -1.75 7.74
C PHE A 103 -22.18 -1.60 9.18
N TRP A 104 -23.49 -1.65 9.38
CA TRP A 104 -24.08 -1.63 10.72
C TRP A 104 -23.68 -2.87 11.51
N SER A 105 -23.71 -4.01 10.83
CA SER A 105 -23.34 -5.32 11.36
C SER A 105 -22.66 -6.14 10.28
N GLN A 106 -21.89 -7.13 10.69
CA GLN A 106 -21.30 -8.13 9.78
C GLN A 106 -22.39 -8.89 9.03
N ALA A 107 -23.54 -9.14 9.68
CA ALA A 107 -24.71 -9.77 9.07
C ALA A 107 -25.29 -8.97 7.88
N GLU A 108 -25.24 -7.63 7.91
CA GLU A 108 -25.67 -6.80 6.76
C GLU A 108 -24.84 -7.14 5.52
N PHE A 109 -23.51 -7.16 5.64
CA PHE A 109 -22.62 -7.53 4.56
C PHE A 109 -22.78 -9.00 4.15
N VAL A 110 -22.93 -9.91 5.12
CA VAL A 110 -23.14 -11.34 4.83
C VAL A 110 -24.44 -11.60 4.08
N ASN A 111 -25.50 -10.84 4.32
CA ASN A 111 -26.79 -11.04 3.64
C ASN A 111 -26.88 -10.28 2.31
N HIS A 112 -26.29 -9.09 2.22
CA HIS A 112 -26.52 -8.17 1.10
C HIS A 112 -25.26 -7.80 0.32
N GLY A 113 -24.07 -8.22 0.76
CA GLY A 113 -22.79 -7.84 0.18
C GLY A 113 -22.53 -6.33 0.31
N PRO A 114 -21.75 -5.73 -0.61
CA PRO A 114 -21.40 -4.32 -0.56
C PRO A 114 -22.50 -3.40 -1.12
N LYS A 115 -23.73 -3.87 -1.35
CA LYS A 115 -24.81 -3.11 -2.04
C LYS A 115 -25.02 -1.70 -1.49
N SER A 116 -24.92 -1.51 -0.17
CA SER A 116 -25.05 -0.20 0.48
C SER A 116 -23.94 0.80 0.15
N LEU A 117 -22.87 0.35 -0.52
CA LEU A 117 -21.74 1.15 -0.99
C LEU A 117 -21.71 1.29 -2.52
N CYS A 118 -22.39 0.40 -3.23
CA CYS A 118 -22.20 0.20 -4.66
C CYS A 118 -22.75 1.34 -5.52
N ASP A 119 -23.91 1.92 -5.18
CA ASP A 119 -24.50 2.99 -5.97
C ASP A 119 -23.61 4.24 -5.97
N ASP A 120 -23.22 4.72 -4.78
CA ASP A 120 -22.29 5.85 -4.64
C ASP A 120 -20.97 5.57 -5.38
N CYS A 121 -20.49 4.32 -5.33
CA CYS A 121 -19.24 3.93 -5.99
C CYS A 121 -19.35 3.96 -7.51
N PHE A 122 -20.38 3.33 -8.07
CA PHE A 122 -20.56 3.19 -9.50
C PHE A 122 -20.84 4.55 -10.16
N TYR A 123 -21.79 5.32 -9.63
CA TYR A 123 -22.14 6.62 -10.22
C TYR A 123 -21.02 7.64 -10.09
N ALA A 124 -20.26 7.63 -8.98
CA ALA A 124 -19.07 8.49 -8.87
C ALA A 124 -17.98 8.09 -9.87
N GLY A 125 -17.83 6.79 -10.17
CA GLY A 125 -16.94 6.31 -11.23
C GLY A 125 -17.38 6.78 -12.61
N LEU A 126 -18.64 6.54 -12.97
CA LEU A 126 -19.19 6.98 -14.26
C LEU A 126 -19.05 8.48 -14.46
N ALA A 127 -19.37 9.29 -13.44
CA ALA A 127 -19.21 10.74 -13.51
C ALA A 127 -17.78 11.21 -13.81
N VAL A 128 -16.76 10.40 -13.48
CA VAL A 128 -15.35 10.68 -13.78
C VAL A 128 -14.96 10.20 -15.18
N PHE A 129 -15.39 9.00 -15.58
CA PHE A 129 -14.90 8.34 -16.79
C PHE A 129 -15.77 8.54 -18.04
N GLU A 130 -17.10 8.72 -17.89
CA GLU A 130 -18.00 8.98 -19.03
C GLU A 130 -17.61 10.23 -19.82
N PRO A 131 -17.25 11.37 -19.20
CA PRO A 131 -16.86 12.58 -19.94
C PRO A 131 -15.62 12.39 -20.81
N LEU A 132 -14.79 11.37 -20.54
CA LEU A 132 -13.62 11.08 -21.36
C LEU A 132 -14.01 10.54 -22.73
N GLU A 133 -15.21 9.97 -22.85
CA GLU A 133 -15.70 9.31 -24.06
C GLU A 133 -14.71 8.26 -24.61
N LEU A 134 -14.10 7.50 -23.68
CA LEU A 134 -13.27 6.32 -23.94
C LEU A 134 -14.12 5.06 -23.69
N PRO A 135 -13.79 3.89 -24.30
CA PRO A 135 -14.53 2.66 -24.05
C PRO A 135 -14.52 2.25 -22.58
N ILE A 136 -15.70 2.05 -22.00
CA ILE A 136 -15.89 1.57 -20.63
C ILE A 136 -16.46 0.14 -20.69
N HIS A 137 -15.77 -0.78 -20.04
CA HIS A 137 -16.19 -2.16 -19.83
C HIS A 137 -16.72 -2.33 -18.41
N THR A 138 -17.76 -3.14 -18.25
CA THR A 138 -18.32 -3.48 -16.94
C THR A 138 -18.29 -4.99 -16.68
N TYR A 139 -18.25 -5.41 -15.41
CA TYR A 139 -18.04 -6.83 -15.10
C TYR A 139 -19.19 -7.70 -15.59
N ASN A 140 -20.44 -7.26 -15.45
CA ASN A 140 -21.59 -8.03 -15.91
C ASN A 140 -21.62 -8.25 -17.43
N GLU A 141 -20.95 -7.42 -18.23
CA GLU A 141 -20.82 -7.63 -19.69
C GLU A 141 -19.96 -8.86 -20.02
N TRP A 142 -19.03 -9.22 -19.14
CA TRP A 142 -18.00 -10.22 -19.38
C TRP A 142 -18.18 -11.52 -18.59
N VAL A 143 -19.32 -11.70 -17.90
CA VAL A 143 -19.58 -12.92 -17.15
C VAL A 143 -20.94 -13.51 -17.52
N THR A 144 -20.90 -14.72 -18.07
CA THR A 144 -22.09 -15.48 -18.46
C THR A 144 -22.91 -15.94 -17.24
N PRO A 145 -24.22 -16.21 -17.39
CA PRO A 145 -25.03 -16.79 -16.32
C PRO A 145 -24.48 -18.12 -15.78
N GLU A 146 -23.90 -18.94 -16.66
CA GLU A 146 -23.27 -20.22 -16.30
C GLU A 146 -22.03 -20.01 -15.42
N GLU A 147 -21.17 -19.04 -15.76
CA GLU A 147 -20.01 -18.66 -14.94
C GLU A 147 -20.42 -18.05 -13.60
N GLN A 148 -21.50 -17.25 -13.57
CA GLN A 148 -22.05 -16.73 -12.31
C GLN A 148 -22.50 -17.86 -11.38
N LEU A 149 -23.21 -18.85 -11.92
CA LEU A 149 -23.64 -20.03 -11.19
C LEU A 149 -22.43 -20.89 -10.76
N SER A 150 -21.44 -21.05 -11.62
CA SER A 150 -20.18 -21.74 -11.31
C SER A 150 -19.44 -21.06 -10.14
N ALA A 151 -19.26 -19.74 -10.20
CA ALA A 151 -18.64 -18.97 -9.13
C ALA A 151 -19.36 -19.15 -7.79
N LEU A 152 -20.70 -19.10 -7.81
CA LEU A 152 -21.51 -19.34 -6.62
C LEU A 152 -21.31 -20.76 -6.09
N ASN A 153 -21.44 -21.78 -6.94
CA ASN A 153 -21.31 -23.17 -6.55
C ASN A 153 -19.93 -23.48 -5.96
N LEU A 154 -18.85 -23.04 -6.62
CA LEU A 154 -17.47 -23.19 -6.12
C LEU A 154 -17.28 -22.47 -4.79
N SER A 155 -17.76 -21.23 -4.67
CA SER A 155 -17.63 -20.47 -3.42
C SER A 155 -18.35 -21.12 -2.23
N CYS A 156 -19.40 -21.92 -2.49
CA CYS A 156 -20.14 -22.66 -1.49
C CYS A 156 -19.55 -24.05 -1.20
N SER A 157 -18.95 -24.72 -2.20
CA SER A 157 -18.52 -26.11 -2.11
C SER A 157 -17.08 -26.30 -1.61
N VAL A 158 -16.18 -25.34 -1.87
CA VAL A 158 -14.80 -25.43 -1.39
C VAL A 158 -14.76 -25.44 0.14
N PRO A 159 -14.11 -26.43 0.79
CA PRO A 159 -13.95 -26.44 2.25
C PRO A 159 -13.25 -25.18 2.74
N GLN A 160 -13.72 -24.58 3.84
CA GLN A 160 -13.18 -23.31 4.35
C GLN A 160 -11.66 -23.36 4.55
N THR A 161 -11.14 -24.46 5.11
CA THR A 161 -9.72 -24.68 5.39
C THR A 161 -8.86 -24.77 4.11
N GLU A 162 -9.47 -25.05 2.97
CA GLU A 162 -8.79 -25.15 1.68
C GLU A 162 -8.88 -23.86 0.86
N ILE A 163 -9.77 -22.92 1.23
CA ILE A 163 -10.00 -21.69 0.46
C ILE A 163 -8.69 -20.93 0.25
N GLN A 164 -7.83 -20.77 1.26
CA GLN A 164 -6.57 -20.01 1.12
C GLN A 164 -5.69 -20.54 -0.02
N ASN A 165 -5.64 -21.85 -0.20
CA ASN A 165 -4.78 -22.52 -1.18
C ASN A 165 -5.52 -22.83 -2.50
N PHE A 166 -6.81 -22.50 -2.58
CA PHE A 166 -7.61 -22.76 -3.77
C PHE A 166 -7.06 -22.02 -4.99
N ARG A 167 -6.95 -22.74 -6.11
CA ARG A 167 -6.51 -22.21 -7.40
C ARG A 167 -7.53 -22.52 -8.47
N LEU A 168 -7.74 -21.55 -9.37
CA LEU A 168 -8.50 -21.74 -10.60
C LEU A 168 -7.53 -21.57 -11.77
N ASP A 169 -7.32 -22.61 -12.56
CA ASP A 169 -6.39 -22.61 -13.70
C ASP A 169 -4.97 -22.11 -13.34
N GLY A 170 -4.51 -22.48 -12.14
CA GLY A 170 -3.22 -22.07 -11.58
C GLY A 170 -3.22 -20.72 -10.85
N LEU A 171 -4.22 -19.87 -11.08
CA LEU A 171 -4.36 -18.53 -10.47
C LEU A 171 -4.64 -18.63 -8.97
N LYS A 172 -4.02 -17.76 -8.17
CA LYS A 172 -4.09 -17.75 -6.69
C LYS A 172 -5.40 -17.17 -6.13
N VAL A 173 -6.54 -17.68 -6.60
CA VAL A 173 -7.88 -17.15 -6.26
C VAL A 173 -8.13 -17.11 -4.75
N GLY A 174 -7.74 -18.18 -4.06
CA GLY A 174 -7.87 -18.33 -2.62
C GLY A 174 -7.10 -17.32 -1.78
N GLU A 175 -5.87 -17.03 -2.19
CA GLU A 175 -4.96 -16.11 -1.50
C GLU A 175 -5.54 -14.70 -1.47
N HIS A 176 -6.00 -14.20 -2.63
CA HIS A 176 -6.62 -12.89 -2.74
C HIS A 176 -7.97 -12.80 -2.02
N ALA A 177 -8.75 -13.89 -2.01
CA ALA A 177 -10.00 -13.95 -1.26
C ALA A 177 -9.74 -13.80 0.26
N LEU A 178 -8.74 -14.51 0.78
CA LEU A 178 -8.33 -14.41 2.18
C LEU A 178 -7.80 -13.01 2.51
N ALA A 179 -6.92 -12.43 1.68
CA ALA A 179 -6.40 -11.08 1.87
C ALA A 179 -7.54 -10.04 1.94
N GLY A 180 -8.56 -10.17 1.07
CA GLY A 180 -9.76 -9.35 1.10
C GLY A 180 -10.57 -9.50 2.39
N ALA A 181 -10.76 -10.73 2.87
CA ALA A 181 -11.48 -11.00 4.12
C ALA A 181 -10.73 -10.47 5.36
N LEU A 182 -9.42 -10.67 5.44
CA LEU A 182 -8.57 -10.13 6.52
C LEU A 182 -8.64 -8.60 6.57
N LYS A 183 -8.56 -7.94 5.41
CA LYS A 183 -8.78 -6.48 5.30
C LYS A 183 -10.19 -6.08 5.73
N PHE A 184 -11.23 -6.83 5.33
CA PHE A 184 -12.60 -6.54 5.75
C PHE A 184 -12.71 -6.50 7.27
N PHE A 185 -12.16 -7.49 7.97
CA PHE A 185 -12.19 -7.52 9.43
C PHE A 185 -11.14 -6.64 10.11
N ALA A 186 -10.14 -6.15 9.38
CA ALA A 186 -8.96 -5.45 9.88
C ALA A 186 -8.20 -6.27 10.93
N LYS A 187 -7.93 -7.55 10.63
CA LYS A 187 -7.24 -8.52 11.50
C LYS A 187 -6.24 -9.37 10.72
N GLY A 188 -5.30 -9.97 11.44
CA GLY A 188 -4.30 -10.87 10.87
C GLY A 188 -4.69 -12.34 10.88
N SER A 189 -5.80 -12.69 11.53
CA SER A 189 -6.46 -14.00 11.44
C SER A 189 -7.98 -13.83 11.46
N LEU A 190 -8.69 -14.85 11.00
CA LEU A 190 -10.15 -14.95 11.00
C LEU A 190 -10.70 -15.84 12.14
N ASP A 191 -9.84 -16.49 12.93
CA ASP A 191 -10.23 -17.60 13.84
C ASP A 191 -11.29 -17.24 14.90
N ASP A 192 -11.34 -15.99 15.32
CA ASP A 192 -12.24 -15.47 16.35
C ASP A 192 -13.36 -14.58 15.79
N GLU A 193 -13.57 -14.55 14.47
CA GLU A 193 -14.66 -13.81 13.84
C GLU A 193 -15.87 -14.72 13.54
N PRO A 194 -17.05 -14.47 14.15
CA PRO A 194 -18.20 -15.37 14.01
C PRO A 194 -18.77 -15.43 12.58
N PHE A 195 -18.52 -14.40 11.77
CA PHE A 195 -18.92 -14.34 10.36
C PHE A 195 -17.75 -14.57 9.39
N ALA A 196 -16.60 -15.06 9.88
CA ALA A 196 -15.37 -15.28 9.10
C ALA A 196 -15.63 -16.02 7.79
N GLU A 197 -16.22 -17.22 7.88
CA GLU A 197 -16.45 -18.09 6.72
C GLU A 197 -17.38 -17.43 5.70
N ALA A 198 -18.50 -16.86 6.17
CA ALA A 198 -19.47 -16.23 5.28
C ALA A 198 -18.89 -15.03 4.52
N VAL A 199 -18.05 -14.22 5.18
CA VAL A 199 -17.31 -13.12 4.54
C VAL A 199 -16.28 -13.66 3.55
N LEU A 200 -15.49 -14.67 3.95
CA LEU A 200 -14.48 -15.28 3.10
C LEU A 200 -15.08 -15.87 1.81
N ARG A 201 -16.22 -16.56 1.91
CA ARG A 201 -16.93 -17.12 0.75
C ARG A 201 -17.42 -16.03 -0.21
N ARG A 202 -17.87 -14.88 0.27
CA ARG A 202 -18.21 -13.73 -0.60
C ARG A 202 -17.00 -13.20 -1.34
N TYR A 203 -15.85 -13.11 -0.67
CA TYR A 203 -14.60 -12.73 -1.31
C TYR A 203 -14.13 -13.78 -2.32
N LEU A 204 -14.29 -15.07 -2.04
CA LEU A 204 -14.00 -16.15 -2.99
C LEU A 204 -14.88 -16.05 -4.24
N GLN A 205 -16.20 -15.85 -4.07
CA GLN A 205 -17.11 -15.64 -5.19
C GLN A 205 -16.72 -14.41 -6.02
N ALA A 206 -16.41 -13.29 -5.38
CA ALA A 206 -15.96 -12.08 -6.07
C ALA A 206 -14.64 -12.29 -6.83
N SER A 207 -13.70 -13.05 -6.26
CA SER A 207 -12.45 -13.42 -6.93
C SER A 207 -12.71 -14.23 -8.20
N LEU A 208 -13.57 -15.26 -8.12
CA LEU A 208 -13.95 -16.09 -9.28
C LEU A 208 -14.60 -15.28 -10.39
N LEU A 209 -15.58 -14.44 -10.04
CA LEU A 209 -16.26 -13.55 -10.99
C LEU A 209 -15.28 -12.57 -11.66
N THR A 210 -14.29 -12.08 -10.92
CA THR A 210 -13.23 -11.22 -11.47
C THR A 210 -12.37 -11.97 -12.47
N VAL A 211 -12.02 -13.23 -12.18
CA VAL A 211 -11.24 -14.07 -13.11
C VAL A 211 -12.01 -14.28 -14.41
N TYR A 212 -13.27 -14.69 -14.34
CA TYR A 212 -14.11 -14.91 -15.54
C TYR A 212 -14.27 -13.64 -16.38
N ALA A 213 -14.59 -12.51 -15.73
CA ALA A 213 -14.74 -11.22 -16.43
C ALA A 213 -13.45 -10.84 -17.18
N MET A 214 -12.29 -10.98 -16.51
CA MET A 214 -11.01 -10.63 -17.11
C MET A 214 -10.62 -11.60 -18.24
N GLN A 215 -10.82 -12.90 -18.08
CA GLN A 215 -10.52 -13.88 -19.12
C GLN A 215 -11.34 -13.59 -20.40
N ASN A 216 -12.65 -13.35 -20.26
CA ASN A 216 -13.52 -13.07 -21.40
C ASN A 216 -13.21 -11.71 -22.06
N LEU A 217 -12.88 -10.70 -21.26
CA LEU A 217 -12.43 -9.40 -21.77
C LEU A 217 -11.15 -9.53 -22.61
N LEU A 218 -10.15 -10.26 -22.11
CA LEU A 218 -8.86 -10.45 -22.80
C LEU A 218 -8.96 -11.34 -24.04
N GLN A 219 -9.97 -12.21 -24.14
CA GLN A 219 -10.25 -12.96 -25.38
C GLN A 219 -10.75 -12.04 -26.50
N THR A 220 -11.41 -10.94 -26.15
CA THR A 220 -11.98 -10.00 -27.13
C THR A 220 -11.01 -8.87 -27.48
N TYR A 221 -10.26 -8.37 -26.50
CA TYR A 221 -9.37 -7.22 -26.68
C TYR A 221 -7.91 -7.58 -26.37
N PRO A 222 -6.99 -7.45 -27.37
CA PRO A 222 -5.58 -7.73 -27.19
C PRO A 222 -4.85 -6.53 -26.56
N PHE A 223 -5.03 -6.31 -25.27
CA PHE A 223 -4.33 -5.25 -24.55
C PHE A 223 -2.82 -5.46 -24.55
N ALA A 224 -2.06 -4.44 -24.91
CA ALA A 224 -0.60 -4.44 -24.85
C ALA A 224 -0.11 -4.22 -23.41
N SER A 225 -0.77 -3.32 -22.68
CA SER A 225 -0.44 -3.03 -21.28
C SER A 225 -1.67 -2.65 -20.46
N SER A 226 -1.47 -2.58 -19.16
CA SER A 226 -2.50 -2.29 -18.18
C SER A 226 -1.95 -1.47 -17.02
N CYS A 227 -2.79 -0.64 -16.40
CA CYS A 227 -2.45 0.13 -15.20
C CYS A 227 -3.60 0.14 -14.19
N PHE A 228 -3.33 -0.17 -12.93
CA PHE A 228 -4.34 -0.17 -11.86
C PHE A 228 -3.76 -0.04 -10.46
N ASN A 229 -4.58 0.40 -9.50
CA ASN A 229 -4.16 0.61 -8.12
C ASN A 229 -3.83 -0.70 -7.37
N HIS A 230 -2.74 -0.66 -6.60
CA HIS A 230 -2.20 -1.63 -5.63
C HIS A 230 -1.93 -3.07 -6.08
N GLY A 231 -2.82 -3.74 -6.84
CA GLY A 231 -2.69 -5.14 -7.25
C GLY A 231 -2.76 -6.19 -6.13
N ILE A 232 -3.29 -5.86 -4.94
CA ILE A 232 -3.30 -6.78 -3.77
C ILE A 232 -4.68 -7.40 -3.55
N TYR A 233 -5.68 -6.56 -3.29
CA TYR A 233 -6.99 -7.01 -2.83
C TYR A 233 -7.97 -7.26 -3.98
N VAL A 234 -9.07 -7.96 -3.71
CA VAL A 234 -10.15 -8.16 -4.68
C VAL A 234 -10.78 -6.81 -5.06
N PRO A 235 -10.94 -6.48 -6.36
CA PRO A 235 -10.62 -7.33 -7.51
C PRO A 235 -9.21 -7.15 -8.09
N GLN A 236 -8.49 -6.06 -7.79
CA GLN A 236 -7.22 -5.71 -8.44
C GLN A 236 -6.15 -6.80 -8.38
N GLY A 237 -6.08 -7.59 -7.31
CA GLY A 237 -5.16 -8.74 -7.24
C GLY A 237 -5.43 -9.80 -8.32
N LEU A 238 -6.69 -10.12 -8.56
CA LEU A 238 -7.10 -11.10 -9.56
C LEU A 238 -6.95 -10.54 -10.98
N ILE A 239 -7.19 -9.24 -11.16
CA ILE A 239 -6.89 -8.55 -12.41
C ILE A 239 -5.41 -8.76 -12.76
N GLY A 240 -4.50 -8.53 -11.81
CA GLY A 240 -3.06 -8.75 -12.01
C GLY A 240 -2.66 -10.21 -12.22
N GLU A 241 -3.31 -11.17 -11.58
CA GLU A 241 -3.11 -12.61 -11.83
C GLU A 241 -3.48 -12.99 -13.28
N VAL A 242 -4.68 -12.60 -13.75
CA VAL A 242 -5.16 -12.96 -15.09
C VAL A 242 -4.33 -12.27 -16.18
N LEU A 243 -4.00 -10.98 -16.02
CA LEU A 243 -3.18 -10.24 -16.98
C LEU A 243 -1.80 -10.85 -17.16
N ARG A 244 -1.14 -11.24 -16.05
CA ARG A 244 0.15 -11.95 -16.11
C ARG A 244 0.04 -13.29 -16.83
N GLN A 245 -1.01 -14.07 -16.56
CA GLN A 245 -1.24 -15.35 -17.24
C GLN A 245 -1.40 -15.19 -18.77
N HIS A 246 -1.93 -14.06 -19.22
CA HIS A 246 -2.14 -13.74 -20.64
C HIS A 246 -0.99 -12.92 -21.25
N ASN A 247 0.13 -12.76 -20.55
CA ASN A 247 1.29 -11.97 -20.99
C ASN A 247 0.97 -10.50 -21.34
N VAL A 248 -0.04 -9.90 -20.69
CA VAL A 248 -0.29 -8.45 -20.79
C VAL A 248 0.64 -7.74 -19.83
N ALA A 249 1.29 -6.65 -20.26
CA ALA A 249 2.17 -5.89 -19.39
C ALA A 249 1.36 -5.28 -18.22
N VAL A 250 1.76 -5.59 -16.99
CA VAL A 250 1.09 -5.13 -15.76
C VAL A 250 1.85 -3.96 -15.17
N THR A 251 1.17 -2.83 -14.98
CA THR A 251 1.63 -1.74 -14.13
C THR A 251 0.71 -1.61 -12.93
N THR A 252 1.27 -1.67 -11.72
CA THR A 252 0.53 -1.34 -10.50
C THR A 252 1.04 -0.04 -9.89
N TRP A 253 0.17 0.70 -9.21
CA TRP A 253 0.56 1.96 -8.59
C TRP A 253 -0.09 2.19 -7.23
N ASN A 254 0.54 3.02 -6.39
CA ASN A 254 -0.02 3.46 -5.11
C ASN A 254 0.47 4.88 -4.76
N PRO A 255 -0.32 5.70 -4.04
CA PRO A 255 0.18 6.95 -3.47
C PRO A 255 1.43 6.70 -2.61
N ALA A 256 2.50 7.46 -2.87
CA ALA A 256 3.70 7.46 -2.05
C ALA A 256 3.49 8.35 -0.82
N TYR A 257 4.31 8.25 0.23
CA TYR A 257 4.14 9.10 1.42
C TYR A 257 4.51 10.56 1.20
N ARG A 258 5.56 10.83 0.42
CA ARG A 258 5.92 12.20 0.08
C ARG A 258 4.76 12.82 -0.69
N LYS A 259 4.40 14.05 -0.32
CA LYS A 259 3.30 14.80 -0.95
C LYS A 259 3.48 14.81 -2.48
N GLN A 260 2.35 14.71 -3.19
CA GLN A 260 2.30 14.76 -4.66
C GLN A 260 3.02 13.62 -5.39
N CYS A 261 3.48 12.58 -4.68
CA CYS A 261 4.28 11.52 -5.27
C CYS A 261 3.54 10.17 -5.30
N PHE A 262 3.90 9.35 -6.28
CA PHE A 262 3.30 8.04 -6.53
C PHE A 262 4.39 7.01 -6.81
N ILE A 263 4.16 5.76 -6.42
CA ILE A 263 5.05 4.64 -6.73
C ILE A 263 4.35 3.77 -7.77
N PHE A 264 5.05 3.51 -8.87
CA PHE A 264 4.62 2.60 -9.93
C PHE A 264 5.55 1.38 -9.96
N SER A 265 5.05 0.23 -10.44
CA SER A 265 5.81 -1.02 -10.51
C SER A 265 5.33 -1.91 -11.65
N HIS A 266 6.29 -2.51 -12.36
CA HIS A 266 6.04 -3.45 -13.45
C HIS A 266 5.86 -4.87 -12.93
N GLY A 267 4.99 -5.64 -13.59
CA GLY A 267 4.81 -7.07 -13.40
C GLY A 267 4.09 -7.47 -12.11
N ASP A 268 4.32 -6.77 -11.00
CA ASP A 268 3.77 -7.10 -9.69
C ASP A 268 3.57 -5.83 -8.83
N THR A 269 3.16 -6.00 -7.59
CA THR A 269 2.99 -4.92 -6.63
C THR A 269 4.35 -4.33 -6.21
N TYR A 270 4.34 -3.05 -5.84
CA TYR A 270 5.55 -2.38 -5.32
C TYR A 270 6.14 -3.04 -4.06
N HIS A 271 5.38 -3.85 -3.33
CA HIS A 271 5.88 -4.60 -2.18
C HIS A 271 6.88 -5.68 -2.62
N HIS A 272 6.58 -6.38 -3.72
CA HIS A 272 7.46 -7.41 -4.27
C HIS A 272 8.63 -6.80 -5.05
N THR A 273 8.35 -5.86 -5.95
CA THR A 273 9.33 -5.43 -6.95
C THR A 273 10.47 -4.59 -6.36
N LEU A 274 10.20 -3.77 -5.33
CA LEU A 274 11.24 -2.94 -4.70
C LEU A 274 12.28 -3.77 -3.94
N MET A 275 11.87 -4.93 -3.39
CA MET A 275 12.77 -5.84 -2.68
C MET A 275 13.77 -6.51 -3.63
N SER A 276 13.35 -6.84 -4.85
CA SER A 276 14.18 -7.51 -5.86
C SER A 276 14.76 -6.55 -6.91
N GLU A 277 14.46 -5.25 -6.82
CA GLU A 277 15.00 -4.25 -7.75
C GLU A 277 16.54 -4.29 -7.76
N PRO A 278 17.17 -4.34 -8.95
CA PRO A 278 18.61 -4.47 -9.07
C PRO A 278 19.34 -3.27 -8.46
N THR A 279 20.48 -3.52 -7.83
CA THR A 279 21.26 -2.46 -7.17
C THR A 279 21.88 -1.48 -8.16
N SER A 280 22.12 -1.91 -9.40
CA SER A 280 22.59 -1.07 -10.50
C SER A 280 21.69 0.13 -10.79
N ALA A 281 20.40 0.07 -10.42
CA ALA A 281 19.46 1.17 -10.55
C ALA A 281 19.87 2.39 -9.72
N TRP A 282 20.58 2.21 -8.59
CA TRP A 282 20.83 3.27 -7.60
C TRP A 282 22.26 3.37 -7.08
N GLU A 283 23.10 2.35 -7.23
CA GLU A 283 24.49 2.37 -6.73
C GLU A 283 25.37 3.42 -7.42
N ASN A 284 25.05 3.75 -8.68
CA ASN A 284 25.84 4.64 -9.53
C ASN A 284 25.31 6.08 -9.57
N ILE A 285 24.42 6.46 -8.64
CA ILE A 285 23.95 7.85 -8.53
C ILE A 285 25.18 8.74 -8.24
N PRO A 286 25.38 9.84 -9.00
CA PRO A 286 26.51 10.74 -8.81
C PRO A 286 26.33 11.57 -7.52
N TRP A 287 26.70 10.95 -6.39
CA TRP A 287 26.49 11.46 -5.05
C TRP A 287 27.35 12.69 -4.75
N ASN A 288 26.72 13.73 -4.19
CA ASN A 288 27.37 14.96 -3.79
C ASN A 288 26.74 15.52 -2.50
N ALA A 289 27.36 16.56 -1.93
CA ALA A 289 26.90 17.17 -0.68
C ALA A 289 25.47 17.74 -0.76
N ALA A 290 25.05 18.26 -1.91
CA ALA A 290 23.71 18.83 -2.08
C ALA A 290 22.62 17.75 -2.03
N LEU A 291 22.83 16.61 -2.70
CA LEU A 291 21.92 15.45 -2.61
C LEU A 291 21.87 14.88 -1.20
N GLU A 292 23.01 14.87 -0.51
CA GLU A 292 23.09 14.44 0.88
C GLU A 292 22.30 15.36 1.82
N THR A 293 22.49 16.67 1.72
CA THR A 293 21.69 17.65 2.48
C THR A 293 20.20 17.49 2.19
N LYS A 294 19.80 17.41 0.91
CA LYS A 294 18.41 17.20 0.49
C LYS A 294 17.80 15.94 1.12
N LEU A 295 18.53 14.82 1.10
CA LEU A 295 18.08 13.58 1.74
C LEU A 295 17.91 13.77 3.25
N MET A 296 18.92 14.30 3.92
CA MET A 296 18.93 14.42 5.38
C MET A 296 17.84 15.39 5.87
N ASP A 297 17.60 16.47 5.15
CA ASP A 297 16.51 17.41 5.42
C ASP A 297 15.14 16.74 5.27
N TYR A 298 14.94 15.96 4.20
CA TYR A 298 13.70 15.19 4.03
C TYR A 298 13.53 14.15 5.15
N LEU A 299 14.56 13.38 5.49
CA LEU A 299 14.51 12.41 6.59
C LEU A 299 14.17 13.08 7.92
N LYS A 300 14.74 14.26 8.21
CA LYS A 300 14.38 15.03 9.40
C LYS A 300 12.94 15.54 9.35
N SER A 301 12.45 15.93 8.18
CA SER A 301 11.07 16.39 7.98
C SER A 301 10.03 15.32 8.36
N ARG A 302 10.36 14.03 8.17
CA ARG A 302 9.50 12.88 8.50
C ARG A 302 9.26 12.72 10.00
N TRP A 303 10.16 13.23 10.85
CA TRP A 303 9.97 13.22 12.30
C TRP A 303 8.75 14.03 12.72
N TYR A 304 8.41 15.04 11.92
CA TYR A 304 7.31 15.97 12.16
C TYR A 304 6.22 15.90 11.07
N GLY A 305 6.36 15.03 10.06
CA GLY A 305 5.39 14.83 8.99
C GLY A 305 5.18 16.04 8.07
N THR A 306 6.15 16.94 7.93
CA THR A 306 5.95 18.23 7.25
C THR A 306 5.90 18.12 5.72
N GLN A 307 6.59 17.13 5.13
CA GLN A 307 6.62 16.89 3.68
C GLN A 307 5.82 15.65 3.22
N ASP A 308 5.29 14.88 4.16
CA ASP A 308 4.47 13.70 3.87
C ASP A 308 2.97 14.01 4.02
N TRP A 309 2.11 13.34 3.26
CA TRP A 309 0.65 13.54 3.40
C TRP A 309 0.05 12.74 4.55
N ILE A 310 0.76 11.70 5.01
CA ILE A 310 0.35 10.86 6.13
C ILE A 310 1.40 10.90 7.23
N TRP A 311 0.94 11.17 8.44
CA TRP A 311 1.76 11.18 9.65
C TRP A 311 0.87 10.88 10.85
N PHE A 312 1.43 10.24 11.88
CA PHE A 312 0.63 9.63 12.94
C PHE A 312 0.87 10.20 14.33
N HIS A 313 1.87 11.05 14.56
CA HIS A 313 1.99 11.77 15.82
C HIS A 313 1.18 13.06 15.74
N GLU A 314 0.92 13.79 16.82
CA GLU A 314 0.33 15.16 16.73
C GLU A 314 1.27 16.17 17.37
N LYS A 315 1.89 15.75 18.49
CA LYS A 315 2.93 16.47 19.21
C LYS A 315 3.97 15.44 19.64
N PRO A 316 4.91 15.06 18.76
CA PRO A 316 5.90 14.04 19.09
C PRO A 316 6.72 14.54 20.28
N ARG A 317 6.82 13.71 21.32
CA ARG A 317 7.76 13.94 22.43
C ARG A 317 9.11 13.35 22.06
N ASP A 318 10.16 14.16 22.16
CA ASP A 318 11.54 13.83 21.79
C ASP A 318 12.56 14.05 22.92
N ASP A 319 12.13 14.53 24.10
CA ASP A 319 12.96 14.57 25.31
C ASP A 319 13.28 13.15 25.78
N LEU A 320 14.45 12.66 25.38
CA LEU A 320 14.91 11.32 25.65
C LEU A 320 15.05 11.02 27.14
N ALA A 321 15.50 11.98 27.95
CA ALA A 321 15.69 11.77 29.38
C ALA A 321 14.34 11.57 30.08
N ALA A 322 13.36 12.42 29.75
CA ALA A 322 12.00 12.27 30.25
C ALA A 322 11.34 10.97 29.75
N ILE A 323 11.56 10.60 28.48
CA ILE A 323 11.06 9.35 27.89
C ILE A 323 11.66 8.14 28.61
N ALA A 324 12.98 8.14 28.81
CA ALA A 324 13.68 7.04 29.45
C ALA A 324 13.23 6.84 30.90
N GLN A 325 13.08 7.93 31.65
CA GLN A 325 12.56 7.89 33.01
C GLN A 325 11.11 7.37 33.07
N GLU A 326 10.24 7.83 32.18
CA GLU A 326 8.84 7.40 32.09
C GLU A 326 8.71 5.90 31.75
N MET A 327 9.56 5.43 30.84
CA MET A 327 9.55 4.04 30.36
C MET A 327 10.33 3.06 31.23
N GLY A 328 11.12 3.56 32.20
CA GLY A 328 12.07 2.72 32.93
C GLY A 328 13.22 2.22 32.05
N LEU A 329 13.54 2.94 30.97
CA LEU A 329 14.63 2.58 30.05
C LEU A 329 15.97 3.04 30.62
N ASP A 330 16.91 2.12 30.78
CA ASP A 330 18.27 2.43 31.16
C ASP A 330 19.14 2.66 29.92
N LEU A 331 19.41 3.92 29.58
CA LEU A 331 20.18 4.29 28.38
C LEU A 331 21.66 3.85 28.45
N SER A 332 22.15 3.38 29.60
CA SER A 332 23.51 2.83 29.73
C SER A 332 23.60 1.37 29.32
N ARG A 333 22.46 0.68 29.19
CA ARG A 333 22.38 -0.73 28.85
C ARG A 333 22.13 -0.93 27.35
N PRO A 334 22.66 -2.02 26.77
CA PRO A 334 22.38 -2.33 25.37
C PRO A 334 20.87 -2.47 25.13
N THR A 335 20.37 -1.73 24.14
CA THR A 335 18.95 -1.55 23.87
C THR A 335 18.64 -1.88 22.42
N ILE A 336 17.70 -2.79 22.22
CA ILE A 336 17.27 -3.27 20.91
C ILE A 336 15.86 -2.75 20.64
N GLY A 337 15.68 -2.02 19.55
CA GLY A 337 14.37 -1.56 19.11
C GLY A 337 13.63 -2.64 18.33
N LEU A 338 12.32 -2.71 18.45
CA LEU A 338 11.45 -3.51 17.58
C LEU A 338 10.29 -2.65 17.08
N LEU A 339 10.13 -2.57 15.76
CA LEU A 339 9.05 -1.82 15.13
C LEU A 339 8.03 -2.78 14.50
N THR A 340 6.76 -2.64 14.89
CA THR A 340 5.68 -3.46 14.33
C THR A 340 5.08 -2.80 13.08
N ASN A 341 4.48 -3.60 12.20
CA ASN A 341 3.57 -3.14 11.16
C ASN A 341 2.12 -3.19 11.67
N VAL A 342 1.17 -2.72 10.86
CA VAL A 342 -0.27 -2.97 11.10
C VAL A 342 -0.58 -4.41 10.68
N ILE A 343 -1.18 -5.19 11.58
CA ILE A 343 -1.26 -6.65 11.43
C ILE A 343 -1.98 -7.13 10.17
N TRP A 344 -3.01 -6.42 9.69
CA TRP A 344 -3.82 -6.84 8.53
C TRP A 344 -3.32 -6.28 7.19
N ASP A 345 -2.35 -5.36 7.21
CA ASP A 345 -1.92 -4.62 6.04
C ASP A 345 -1.15 -5.52 5.07
N ALA A 346 -1.57 -5.55 3.81
CA ALA A 346 -0.96 -6.26 2.69
C ALA A 346 -0.46 -7.70 3.01
N GLN A 347 -1.24 -8.48 3.79
CA GLN A 347 -0.98 -9.90 4.04
C GLN A 347 -1.16 -10.74 2.75
N LEU A 348 -0.16 -10.70 1.87
CA LEU A 348 0.02 -11.64 0.77
C LEU A 348 1.03 -12.72 1.18
N HIS A 349 1.01 -13.86 0.48
CA HIS A 349 2.08 -14.84 0.65
C HIS A 349 3.31 -14.36 -0.09
N TYR A 350 4.37 -14.16 0.66
CA TYR A 350 5.63 -13.73 0.12
C TYR A 350 6.75 -14.74 0.41
N PRO A 351 7.69 -14.93 -0.54
CA PRO A 351 8.66 -16.01 -0.46
C PRO A 351 9.73 -15.84 0.63
N ALA A 352 9.89 -14.65 1.23
CA ALA A 352 11.08 -14.31 2.01
C ALA A 352 10.83 -14.06 3.51
N ASN A 353 9.66 -14.38 4.05
CA ASN A 353 9.38 -14.20 5.48
C ASN A 353 10.07 -15.27 6.36
N ALA A 354 10.78 -14.86 7.41
CA ALA A 354 11.40 -15.79 8.36
C ALA A 354 10.37 -16.53 9.23
N PHE A 355 9.15 -16.01 9.32
CA PHE A 355 8.05 -16.52 10.13
C PHE A 355 6.75 -16.61 9.32
N PRO A 356 5.83 -17.53 9.65
CA PRO A 356 4.53 -17.63 9.01
C PRO A 356 3.66 -16.36 9.14
N SER A 357 3.84 -15.60 10.22
CA SER A 357 3.14 -14.34 10.45
C SER A 357 3.95 -13.35 11.27
N MET A 358 3.64 -12.06 11.14
CA MET A 358 4.22 -11.00 11.98
C MET A 358 3.92 -11.24 13.46
N LEU A 359 2.72 -11.75 13.80
CA LEU A 359 2.36 -12.01 15.19
C LEU A 359 3.25 -13.09 15.80
N GLU A 360 3.46 -14.19 15.08
CA GLU A 360 4.34 -15.26 15.52
C GLU A 360 5.79 -14.76 15.70
N TRP A 361 6.29 -13.97 14.76
CA TRP A 361 7.60 -13.30 14.89
C TRP A 361 7.70 -12.46 16.18
N ILE A 362 6.69 -11.65 16.50
CA ILE A 362 6.68 -10.80 17.69
C ILE A 362 6.72 -11.67 18.95
N ILE A 363 5.85 -12.67 19.05
CA ILE A 363 5.75 -13.54 20.23
C ILE A 363 7.05 -14.30 20.46
N GLN A 364 7.62 -14.91 19.41
CA GLN A 364 8.88 -15.62 19.54
C GLN A 364 10.06 -14.69 19.85
N THR A 365 10.05 -13.44 19.35
CA THR A 365 11.07 -12.44 19.69
C THR A 365 10.97 -12.03 21.16
N VAL A 366 9.77 -11.76 21.67
CA VAL A 366 9.57 -11.47 23.11
C VAL A 366 10.08 -12.64 23.95
N GLN A 367 9.73 -13.87 23.59
CA GLN A 367 10.19 -15.07 24.29
C GLN A 367 11.73 -15.20 24.32
N TYR A 368 12.41 -14.82 23.23
CA TYR A 368 13.87 -14.79 23.17
C TYR A 368 14.46 -13.78 24.16
N PHE A 369 13.93 -12.55 24.20
CA PHE A 369 14.43 -11.49 25.08
C PHE A 369 14.07 -11.68 26.57
N ILE A 370 13.06 -12.48 26.90
CA ILE A 370 12.80 -12.91 28.28
C ILE A 370 14.03 -13.64 28.85
N ASN A 371 14.72 -14.42 28.03
CA ASN A 371 15.90 -15.19 28.42
C ASN A 371 17.22 -14.41 28.28
N ARG A 372 17.16 -13.12 27.93
CA ARG A 372 18.32 -12.23 27.69
C ARG A 372 18.22 -10.96 28.56
N PRO A 373 18.15 -11.08 29.90
CA PRO A 373 17.92 -9.94 30.79
C PRO A 373 19.05 -8.91 30.77
N GLU A 374 20.21 -9.22 30.19
CA GLU A 374 21.30 -8.28 29.96
C GLU A 374 20.96 -7.23 28.88
N LEU A 375 20.09 -7.56 27.93
CA LEU A 375 19.60 -6.66 26.87
C LEU A 375 18.24 -6.07 27.21
N GLN A 376 17.98 -4.84 26.79
CA GLN A 376 16.65 -4.24 26.80
C GLN A 376 15.98 -4.38 25.43
N LEU A 377 14.71 -4.77 25.39
CA LEU A 377 13.89 -4.79 24.19
C LEU A 377 12.82 -3.70 24.28
N VAL A 378 12.82 -2.77 23.34
CA VAL A 378 11.81 -1.71 23.25
C VAL A 378 10.92 -1.93 22.02
N ILE A 379 9.68 -2.34 22.26
CA ILE A 379 8.69 -2.65 21.22
C ILE A 379 7.82 -1.42 20.98
N ARG A 380 7.94 -0.79 19.81
CA ARG A 380 7.05 0.27 19.36
C ARG A 380 5.94 -0.30 18.49
N VAL A 381 4.73 -0.37 19.07
CA VAL A 381 3.54 -0.76 18.32
C VAL A 381 3.13 0.36 17.37
N HIS A 382 2.81 0.00 16.13
CA HIS A 382 2.53 0.93 15.04
C HIS A 382 1.32 1.85 15.36
N PRO A 383 1.46 3.18 15.35
CA PRO A 383 0.36 4.10 15.67
C PRO A 383 -0.87 3.97 14.77
N ALA A 384 -0.67 3.57 13.50
CA ALA A 384 -1.77 3.40 12.56
C ALA A 384 -2.72 2.24 12.93
N GLU A 385 -2.37 1.36 13.87
CA GLU A 385 -3.34 0.38 14.40
C GLU A 385 -4.57 1.07 14.99
N ILE A 386 -4.44 2.31 15.51
CA ILE A 386 -5.58 3.08 16.03
C ILE A 386 -5.85 4.37 15.25
N ARG A 387 -4.82 4.95 14.62
CA ARG A 387 -4.90 6.25 13.90
C ARG A 387 -5.05 6.10 12.38
N GLY A 388 -4.87 4.89 11.84
CA GLY A 388 -5.02 4.61 10.42
C GLY A 388 -6.46 4.82 9.94
N TRP A 389 -6.62 4.98 8.62
CA TRP A 389 -7.95 5.12 8.00
C TRP A 389 -8.87 3.95 8.34
N LEU A 390 -8.30 2.74 8.30
CA LEU A 390 -8.88 1.50 8.81
C LEU A 390 -8.12 1.07 10.08
N PRO A 391 -8.61 1.38 11.28
CA PRO A 391 -7.99 0.91 12.52
C PRO A 391 -8.01 -0.62 12.60
N SER A 392 -6.95 -1.20 13.15
CA SER A 392 -6.88 -2.63 13.43
C SER A 392 -7.91 -3.02 14.49
N ARG A 393 -8.54 -4.17 14.30
CA ARG A 393 -9.38 -4.85 15.31
C ARG A 393 -8.61 -5.90 16.11
N GLN A 394 -7.33 -6.06 15.81
CA GLN A 394 -6.38 -6.93 16.51
C GLN A 394 -5.11 -6.14 16.80
N LEU A 395 -4.94 -5.69 18.05
CA LEU A 395 -3.82 -4.84 18.44
C LEU A 395 -2.63 -5.70 18.89
N VAL A 396 -1.43 -5.39 18.40
CA VAL A 396 -0.22 -6.14 18.81
C VAL A 396 0.00 -6.08 20.31
N ALA A 397 -0.23 -4.91 20.94
CA ALA A 397 -0.08 -4.76 22.39
C ALA A 397 -1.00 -5.71 23.18
N ASP A 398 -2.20 -5.99 22.66
CA ASP A 398 -3.15 -6.89 23.32
C ASP A 398 -2.74 -8.36 23.13
N GLU A 399 -2.22 -8.72 21.96
CA GLU A 399 -1.69 -10.07 21.71
C GLU A 399 -0.44 -10.37 22.53
N ILE A 400 0.48 -9.40 22.68
CA ILE A 400 1.64 -9.54 23.57
C ILE A 400 1.17 -9.78 25.01
N ARG A 401 0.21 -9.00 25.51
CA ARG A 401 -0.32 -9.15 26.88
C ARG A 401 -1.04 -10.48 27.08
N LYS A 402 -1.72 -10.98 26.04
CA LYS A 402 -2.39 -12.29 26.06
C LYS A 402 -1.38 -13.43 26.16
N ALA A 403 -0.29 -13.36 25.40
CA ALA A 403 0.78 -14.37 25.43
C ALA A 403 1.66 -14.28 26.69
N PHE A 404 1.92 -13.05 27.16
CA PHE A 404 2.78 -12.75 28.30
C PHE A 404 2.05 -11.79 29.27
N PRO A 405 1.25 -12.33 30.21
CA PRO A 405 0.50 -11.52 31.17
C PRO A 405 1.40 -10.63 32.04
N GLU A 406 2.60 -11.11 32.33
CA GLU A 406 3.67 -10.37 33.01
C GLU A 406 4.92 -10.36 32.12
N LEU A 407 5.45 -9.17 31.86
CA LEU A 407 6.70 -8.98 31.12
C LEU A 407 7.83 -8.64 32.10
N PRO A 408 9.04 -9.18 31.89
CA PRO A 408 10.20 -8.78 32.67
C PRO A 408 10.56 -7.31 32.41
N ALA A 409 11.21 -6.67 33.38
CA ALA A 409 11.50 -5.24 33.33
C ALA A 409 12.40 -4.82 32.16
N ASN A 410 13.12 -5.75 31.53
CA ASN A 410 13.93 -5.48 30.34
C ASN A 410 13.12 -5.43 29.03
N ILE A 411 11.82 -5.74 29.06
CA ILE A 411 10.95 -5.67 27.88
C ILE A 411 9.93 -4.55 28.06
N ILE A 412 10.03 -3.53 27.21
CA ILE A 412 9.25 -2.30 27.30
C ILE A 412 8.36 -2.18 26.05
N VAL A 413 7.05 -2.05 26.24
CA VAL A 413 6.09 -1.89 25.14
C VAL A 413 5.60 -0.45 25.09
N ILE A 414 5.86 0.24 23.99
CA ILE A 414 5.31 1.56 23.67
C ILE A 414 4.01 1.35 22.88
N PRO A 415 2.82 1.61 23.47
CA PRO A 415 1.53 1.31 22.86
C PRO A 415 1.18 2.29 21.72
N PRO A 416 0.26 1.93 20.80
CA PRO A 416 0.00 2.73 19.59
C PRO A 416 -0.54 4.14 19.87
N GLU A 417 -1.15 4.38 21.03
CA GLU A 417 -1.63 5.69 21.48
C GLU A 417 -0.53 6.63 21.97
N SER A 418 0.65 6.11 22.31
CA SER A 418 1.75 6.91 22.83
C SER A 418 2.19 7.99 21.84
N GLN A 419 2.47 9.20 22.34
CA GLN A 419 3.02 10.33 21.58
C GLN A 419 4.56 10.33 21.54
N ILE A 420 5.20 9.32 22.12
CA ILE A 420 6.65 9.14 22.06
C ILE A 420 7.07 9.03 20.60
N SER A 421 8.04 9.86 20.21
CA SER A 421 8.63 9.84 18.88
C SER A 421 9.35 8.52 18.64
N THR A 422 9.02 7.85 17.54
CA THR A 422 9.73 6.63 17.14
C THR A 422 11.22 6.92 16.95
N TYR A 423 11.57 8.04 16.32
CA TYR A 423 12.97 8.39 16.07
C TYR A 423 13.74 8.71 17.35
N ALA A 424 13.11 9.38 18.33
CA ALA A 424 13.79 9.72 19.59
C ALA A 424 14.28 8.46 20.34
N VAL A 425 13.50 7.38 20.30
CA VAL A 425 13.87 6.10 20.93
C VAL A 425 14.79 5.29 20.03
N MET A 426 14.42 5.07 18.76
CA MET A 426 15.11 4.12 17.89
C MET A 426 16.52 4.56 17.49
N THR A 427 16.81 5.87 17.51
CA THR A 427 18.18 6.38 17.24
C THR A 427 19.15 6.15 18.41
N GLN A 428 18.64 5.71 19.57
CA GLN A 428 19.45 5.38 20.74
C GLN A 428 19.71 3.88 20.88
N CYS A 429 19.01 3.05 20.11
CA CYS A 429 19.17 1.61 20.13
C CYS A 429 20.46 1.18 19.42
N ASP A 430 21.10 0.10 19.90
CA ASP A 430 22.26 -0.52 19.27
C ASP A 430 21.90 -1.20 17.94
N SER A 431 20.65 -1.67 17.83
CA SER A 431 20.07 -2.12 16.56
C SER A 431 18.55 -2.06 16.62
N VAL A 432 17.91 -2.11 15.45
CA VAL A 432 16.46 -2.14 15.33
C VAL A 432 16.00 -3.31 14.47
N ILE A 433 15.07 -4.09 15.03
CA ILE A 433 14.45 -5.23 14.37
C ILE A 433 13.14 -4.77 13.72
N ILE A 434 12.93 -5.15 12.46
CA ILE A 434 11.75 -4.82 11.68
C ILE A 434 11.17 -6.04 10.96
N TYR A 435 9.87 -6.02 10.70
CA TYR A 435 9.23 -6.97 9.80
C TYR A 435 9.21 -6.43 8.36
N GLY A 436 8.35 -5.44 8.08
CA GLY A 436 8.23 -4.83 6.75
C GLY A 436 8.08 -3.31 6.78
N THR A 437 8.45 -2.65 7.89
CA THR A 437 8.32 -1.19 7.98
C THR A 437 9.37 -0.47 7.16
N LYS A 438 8.98 0.66 6.57
CA LYS A 438 9.84 1.55 5.77
C LYS A 438 10.83 2.31 6.62
N THR A 439 10.58 2.40 7.94
CA THR A 439 11.46 3.06 8.89
C THR A 439 12.87 2.46 8.89
N GLY A 440 13.06 1.21 8.41
CA GLY A 440 14.38 0.65 8.16
C GLY A 440 15.24 1.47 7.17
N VAL A 441 14.64 1.98 6.10
CA VAL A 441 15.31 2.86 5.11
C VAL A 441 15.80 4.16 5.76
N GLU A 442 15.02 4.67 6.70
CA GLU A 442 15.30 5.93 7.39
C GLU A 442 16.40 5.76 8.45
N LEU A 443 16.28 4.74 9.30
CA LEU A 443 17.21 4.49 10.41
C LEU A 443 18.59 4.04 9.94
N SER A 444 18.66 3.20 8.90
CA SER A 444 19.95 2.80 8.30
C SER A 444 20.71 3.99 7.69
N SER A 445 20.00 4.99 7.15
CA SER A 445 20.61 6.24 6.65
C SER A 445 21.24 7.09 7.77
N LEU A 446 20.79 6.90 9.01
CA LEU A 446 21.35 7.48 10.23
C LEU A 446 22.46 6.61 10.84
N GLY A 447 22.82 5.49 10.20
CA GLY A 447 23.85 4.58 10.66
C GLY A 447 23.38 3.56 11.70
N ILE A 448 22.07 3.39 11.92
CA ILE A 448 21.55 2.39 12.87
C ILE A 448 21.49 1.00 12.21
N PRO A 449 22.11 -0.05 12.79
CA PRO A 449 22.00 -1.41 12.26
C PRO A 449 20.57 -1.94 12.28
N ILE A 450 20.14 -2.54 11.17
CA ILE A 450 18.77 -3.07 11.01
C ILE A 450 18.80 -4.58 10.80
N ILE A 451 17.94 -5.28 11.54
CA ILE A 451 17.68 -6.71 11.40
C ILE A 451 16.28 -6.88 10.80
N VAL A 452 16.18 -7.61 9.70
CA VAL A 452 14.91 -7.79 8.98
C VAL A 452 14.42 -9.22 9.08
N ALA A 453 13.23 -9.41 9.64
CA ALA A 453 12.58 -10.71 9.79
C ALA A 453 11.49 -10.98 8.74
N GLY A 454 10.97 -9.93 8.09
CA GLY A 454 9.88 -10.04 7.12
C GLY A 454 10.20 -9.30 5.83
N GLU A 455 9.17 -8.67 5.27
CA GLU A 455 9.18 -8.09 3.93
C GLU A 455 9.47 -6.59 3.95
N ALA A 456 10.73 -6.22 4.22
CA ALA A 456 11.13 -4.83 4.20
C ALA A 456 11.79 -4.44 2.87
N TRP A 457 11.46 -3.26 2.35
CA TRP A 457 12.02 -2.74 1.10
C TRP A 457 13.52 -2.49 1.13
N ILE A 458 14.13 -2.49 2.32
CA ILE A 458 15.57 -2.34 2.49
C ILE A 458 16.36 -3.65 2.31
N ARG A 459 15.68 -4.80 2.27
CA ARG A 459 16.33 -6.11 2.12
C ARG A 459 17.07 -6.26 0.80
N ASN A 460 18.05 -7.16 0.79
CA ASN A 460 18.84 -7.52 -0.38
C ASN A 460 19.61 -6.35 -1.01
N LYS A 461 19.79 -5.26 -0.28
CA LYS A 461 20.57 -4.09 -0.74
C LYS A 461 21.98 -4.07 -0.17
N GLY A 462 22.37 -5.05 0.65
CA GLY A 462 23.68 -5.05 1.34
C GLY A 462 23.80 -3.96 2.41
N ILE A 463 22.68 -3.61 3.04
CA ILE A 463 22.59 -2.58 4.09
C ILE A 463 22.18 -3.19 5.44
N THR A 464 21.50 -4.35 5.43
CA THR A 464 20.81 -4.92 6.58
C THR A 464 21.21 -6.37 6.85
N HIS A 465 20.89 -6.86 8.05
CA HIS A 465 20.95 -8.28 8.38
C HIS A 465 19.60 -8.94 8.07
N ASP A 466 19.52 -9.64 6.95
CA ASP A 466 18.27 -10.21 6.43
C ASP A 466 18.14 -11.68 6.83
N ALA A 467 17.15 -12.01 7.66
CA ALA A 467 16.87 -13.39 8.06
C ALA A 467 15.89 -14.04 7.08
N GLN A 468 16.20 -15.22 6.53
CA GLN A 468 15.28 -15.96 5.64
C GLN A 468 14.48 -17.02 6.39
N THR A 469 14.97 -17.48 7.54
CA THR A 469 14.31 -18.48 8.39
C THR A 469 14.34 -18.05 9.85
N ALA A 470 13.44 -18.61 10.67
CA ALA A 470 13.47 -18.39 12.11
C ALA A 470 14.82 -18.76 12.75
N ALA A 471 15.48 -19.83 12.26
CA ALA A 471 16.80 -20.25 12.76
C ALA A 471 17.88 -19.20 12.45
N GLU A 472 17.93 -18.69 11.22
CA GLU A 472 18.84 -17.59 10.85
C GLU A 472 18.55 -16.33 11.65
N TYR A 473 17.27 -16.02 11.85
CA TYR A 473 16.83 -14.88 12.66
C TYR A 473 17.42 -14.95 14.08
N PHE A 474 17.25 -16.08 14.78
CA PHE A 474 17.82 -16.25 16.13
C PHE A 474 19.35 -16.26 16.13
N SER A 475 19.99 -16.82 15.11
CA SER A 475 21.45 -16.75 14.95
C SER A 475 21.93 -15.29 14.80
N ILE A 476 21.15 -14.43 14.14
CA ILE A 476 21.43 -12.98 14.11
C ILE A 476 21.27 -12.39 15.52
N LEU A 477 20.19 -12.72 16.24
CA LEU A 477 19.94 -12.19 17.60
C LEU A 477 20.99 -12.64 18.62
N ASP A 478 21.59 -13.82 18.48
CA ASP A 478 22.64 -14.32 19.37
C ASP A 478 23.91 -13.45 19.35
N ARG A 479 24.11 -12.68 18.28
CA ARG A 479 25.23 -11.75 18.13
C ARG A 479 24.97 -10.38 18.75
N LEU A 480 23.80 -10.16 19.35
CA LEU A 480 23.47 -8.89 19.99
C LEU A 480 24.24 -8.70 21.32
N PRO A 481 24.61 -7.44 21.65
CA PRO A 481 24.37 -6.23 20.87
C PRO A 481 25.32 -6.10 19.67
N LEU A 482 24.81 -5.57 18.56
CA LEU A 482 25.65 -5.22 17.40
C LEU A 482 26.46 -3.95 17.71
N GLN A 483 27.45 -3.64 16.87
CA GLN A 483 28.14 -2.35 16.95
C GLN A 483 27.13 -1.20 16.89
N LYS A 484 27.29 -0.18 17.74
CA LYS A 484 26.33 0.92 17.89
C LYS A 484 26.03 1.67 16.58
N SER A 485 26.93 1.63 15.60
CA SER A 485 26.72 2.28 14.30
C SER A 485 27.26 1.41 13.17
N LEU A 486 26.58 1.46 12.03
CA LEU A 486 27.06 0.95 10.76
C LEU A 486 28.35 1.66 10.35
N ASP A 487 29.23 0.96 9.63
CA ASP A 487 30.40 1.59 9.04
C ASP A 487 30.03 2.68 8.02
N GLU A 488 30.99 3.53 7.69
CA GLU A 488 30.80 4.67 6.78
C GLU A 488 30.36 4.22 5.38
N ALA A 489 30.92 3.11 4.88
CA ALA A 489 30.60 2.58 3.55
C ALA A 489 29.14 2.10 3.47
N THR A 490 28.68 1.38 4.50
CA THR A 490 27.32 0.86 4.62
C THR A 490 26.33 2.00 4.85
N THR A 491 26.70 3.01 5.63
CA THR A 491 25.86 4.19 5.86
C THR A 491 25.73 5.02 4.58
N ARG A 492 26.81 5.23 3.83
CA ARG A 492 26.78 5.89 2.51
C ARG A 492 25.89 5.12 1.53
N ARG A 493 26.01 3.79 1.52
CA ARG A 493 25.15 2.91 0.71
C ARG A 493 23.68 3.00 1.11
N ALA A 494 23.39 3.07 2.40
CA ALA A 494 22.03 3.29 2.91
C ALA A 494 21.45 4.63 2.45
N ARG A 495 22.25 5.70 2.48
CA ARG A 495 21.85 7.03 1.97
C ARG A 495 21.57 7.03 0.47
N LEU A 496 22.42 6.39 -0.33
CA LEU A 496 22.18 6.21 -1.77
C LEU A 496 20.84 5.52 -2.05
N TYR A 497 20.58 4.41 -1.36
CA TYR A 497 19.32 3.69 -1.51
C TYR A 497 18.12 4.50 -1.01
N ALA A 498 18.24 5.18 0.13
CA ALA A 498 17.19 6.04 0.65
C ALA A 498 16.87 7.19 -0.30
N TYR A 499 17.88 7.81 -0.89
CA TYR A 499 17.68 8.84 -1.92
C TYR A 499 16.96 8.29 -3.14
N HIS A 500 17.37 7.13 -3.66
CA HIS A 500 16.66 6.46 -4.75
C HIS A 500 15.21 6.15 -4.38
N PHE A 501 15.00 5.55 -3.22
CA PHE A 501 13.69 5.15 -2.75
C PHE A 501 12.75 6.35 -2.57
N PHE A 502 13.21 7.43 -1.93
CA PHE A 502 12.38 8.62 -1.72
C PHE A 502 12.29 9.48 -2.98
N PHE A 503 13.40 9.88 -3.61
CA PHE A 503 13.40 10.88 -4.67
C PHE A 503 13.22 10.34 -6.08
N ARG A 504 13.60 9.08 -6.35
CA ARG A 504 13.53 8.51 -7.71
C ARG A 504 12.36 7.54 -7.90
N ARG A 505 12.00 6.78 -6.85
CA ARG A 505 10.84 5.85 -6.89
C ARG A 505 9.51 6.48 -6.49
N MET A 506 9.52 7.55 -5.68
CA MET A 506 8.31 8.35 -5.43
C MET A 506 8.23 9.46 -6.48
N ILE A 507 7.63 9.13 -7.61
CA ILE A 507 7.57 10.00 -8.79
C ILE A 507 6.58 11.14 -8.51
N PRO A 508 7.02 12.41 -8.54
CA PRO A 508 6.13 13.55 -8.33
C PRO A 508 5.22 13.78 -9.54
N LEU A 509 3.98 14.20 -9.30
CA LEU A 509 3.07 14.72 -10.32
C LEU A 509 2.70 16.15 -9.97
N SER A 510 3.12 17.12 -10.79
CA SER A 510 3.00 18.56 -10.47
C SER A 510 1.55 19.02 -10.37
N VAL A 511 0.65 18.42 -11.16
CA VAL A 511 -0.79 18.65 -11.19
C VAL A 511 -1.53 18.10 -9.96
N MET A 512 -0.91 17.23 -9.18
CA MET A 512 -1.51 16.69 -7.94
C MET A 512 -1.21 17.62 -6.79
N LYS A 513 -2.16 18.48 -6.37
CA LYS A 513 -1.92 19.43 -5.28
C LYS A 513 -2.33 18.85 -3.93
N PRO A 514 -1.49 18.97 -2.88
CA PRO A 514 -1.84 18.46 -1.55
C PRO A 514 -3.04 19.21 -0.99
N VAL A 515 -3.98 18.49 -0.38
CA VAL A 515 -5.11 19.06 0.36
C VAL A 515 -5.20 18.46 1.75
N THR A 516 -5.89 19.13 2.66
CA THR A 516 -6.13 18.59 4.00
C THR A 516 -7.23 17.53 3.97
N GLY A 517 -6.96 16.34 4.50
CA GLY A 517 -7.95 15.28 4.65
C GLY A 517 -7.73 14.11 3.69
N TRP A 518 -8.82 13.39 3.37
CA TRP A 518 -8.81 12.25 2.45
C TRP A 518 -9.81 12.48 1.31
N PRO A 519 -9.41 12.32 0.04
CA PRO A 519 -8.06 12.01 -0.45
C PRO A 519 -7.04 13.11 -0.11
N PRO A 520 -5.73 12.80 -0.09
CA PRO A 520 -4.70 13.74 0.33
C PRO A 520 -4.28 14.74 -0.76
N TYR A 521 -4.91 14.67 -1.92
CA TYR A 521 -4.64 15.52 -3.07
C TYR A 521 -5.90 15.80 -3.88
N GLU A 522 -5.86 16.88 -4.65
CA GLU A 522 -6.79 17.19 -5.74
C GLU A 522 -5.99 17.37 -7.03
N VAL A 523 -6.58 16.97 -8.16
CA VAL A 523 -6.03 17.28 -9.48
C VAL A 523 -6.33 18.74 -9.79
N GLN A 524 -5.29 19.53 -10.03
CA GLN A 524 -5.41 20.90 -10.47
C GLN A 524 -4.78 21.03 -11.85
N LEU A 525 -5.64 21.25 -12.84
CA LEU A 525 -5.33 21.39 -14.25
C LEU A 525 -6.14 22.56 -14.82
N THR A 526 -5.57 23.33 -15.74
CA THR A 526 -6.27 24.41 -16.44
C THR A 526 -6.57 24.07 -17.90
N GLN A 527 -5.69 23.30 -18.54
CA GLN A 527 -5.82 22.90 -19.96
C GLN A 527 -5.19 21.54 -20.21
N LEU A 528 -5.63 20.85 -21.26
CA LEU A 528 -5.12 19.51 -21.63
C LEU A 528 -3.65 19.52 -22.03
N ASP A 529 -3.17 20.63 -22.59
CA ASP A 529 -1.77 20.80 -23.03
C ASP A 529 -0.76 20.61 -21.91
N GLU A 530 -1.14 20.76 -20.64
CA GLU A 530 -0.29 20.50 -19.48
C GLU A 530 0.02 19.00 -19.30
N LEU A 531 -0.76 18.10 -19.93
CA LEU A 531 -0.57 16.65 -19.87
C LEU A 531 0.20 16.08 -21.07
N LEU A 532 0.58 16.92 -22.04
CA LEU A 532 1.35 16.50 -23.22
C LEU A 532 2.79 16.06 -22.85
N PRO A 533 3.44 15.25 -23.69
CA PRO A 533 4.85 14.87 -23.51
C PRO A 533 5.77 16.08 -23.30
N GLY A 534 6.70 15.97 -22.34
CA GLY A 534 7.70 16.99 -22.03
C GLY A 534 7.21 18.11 -21.11
N ARG A 535 5.96 18.06 -20.63
CA ARG A 535 5.38 19.09 -19.75
C ARG A 535 5.57 18.80 -18.26
N ASP A 536 5.50 17.53 -17.89
CA ASP A 536 5.73 17.06 -16.53
C ASP A 536 6.64 15.82 -16.59
N PRO A 537 7.92 15.93 -16.19
CA PRO A 537 8.86 14.81 -16.28
C PRO A 537 8.45 13.59 -15.46
N GLY A 538 7.66 13.76 -14.39
CA GLY A 538 7.13 12.65 -13.61
C GLY A 538 6.01 11.93 -14.36
N LEU A 539 5.10 12.68 -14.98
CA LEU A 539 4.06 12.11 -15.84
C LEU A 539 4.67 11.39 -17.05
N ASP A 540 5.73 11.94 -17.65
CA ASP A 540 6.45 11.31 -18.75
C ASP A 540 7.04 9.96 -18.35
N VAL A 541 7.75 9.89 -17.22
CA VAL A 541 8.28 8.61 -16.68
C VAL A 541 7.17 7.59 -16.47
N ILE A 542 6.00 8.01 -15.97
CA ILE A 542 4.86 7.12 -15.73
C ILE A 542 4.26 6.63 -17.06
N CYS A 543 3.98 7.53 -17.99
CA CYS A 543 3.37 7.18 -19.27
C CYS A 543 4.31 6.33 -20.13
N ASP A 544 5.60 6.65 -20.18
CA ASP A 544 6.60 5.86 -20.90
C ASP A 544 6.75 4.48 -20.28
N GLY A 545 6.71 4.39 -18.95
CA GLY A 545 6.69 3.09 -18.27
C GLY A 545 5.49 2.25 -18.69
N ILE A 546 4.28 2.81 -18.67
CA ILE A 546 3.05 2.09 -19.06
C ILE A 546 3.05 1.68 -20.54
N LEU A 547 3.56 2.52 -21.44
CA LEU A 547 3.49 2.30 -22.89
C LEU A 547 4.65 1.48 -23.44
N GLN A 548 5.85 1.69 -22.92
CA GLN A 548 7.10 1.18 -23.48
C GLN A 548 7.80 0.19 -22.54
N GLY A 549 7.34 0.05 -21.29
CA GLY A 549 7.99 -0.78 -20.29
C GLY A 549 9.28 -0.19 -19.73
N SER A 550 9.51 1.12 -19.88
CA SER A 550 10.67 1.80 -19.29
C SER A 550 10.60 1.82 -17.76
N ASP A 551 11.75 1.93 -17.10
CA ASP A 551 11.82 1.93 -15.65
C ASP A 551 11.08 3.13 -15.03
N PHE A 552 10.35 2.88 -13.93
CA PHE A 552 9.73 3.91 -13.10
C PHE A 552 10.77 4.58 -12.17
N ILE A 553 11.76 5.23 -12.77
CA ILE A 553 12.86 5.91 -12.07
C ILE A 553 12.91 7.37 -12.52
N TYR A 554 12.43 8.26 -11.65
CA TYR A 554 12.50 9.70 -11.83
C TYR A 554 13.93 10.21 -11.58
N LYS A 555 14.50 10.92 -12.55
CA LYS A 555 15.89 11.44 -12.51
C LYS A 555 16.02 12.72 -11.69
N ASP A 556 15.62 12.67 -10.42
CA ASP A 556 15.69 13.81 -9.49
C ASP A 556 17.10 14.40 -9.40
N GLU A 557 18.14 13.55 -9.49
CA GLU A 557 19.53 13.96 -9.38
C GLU A 557 20.02 14.83 -10.55
N GLU A 558 19.38 14.73 -11.71
CA GLU A 558 19.69 15.52 -12.91
C GLU A 558 18.90 16.83 -12.90
N LEU A 559 17.62 16.77 -12.52
CA LEU A 559 16.72 17.93 -12.47
C LEU A 559 17.07 18.89 -11.33
N TYR A 560 17.56 18.38 -10.20
CA TYR A 560 17.95 19.20 -9.06
C TYR A 560 19.18 20.08 -9.34
N ARG A 561 20.07 19.67 -10.25
CA ARG A 561 21.24 20.48 -10.65
C ARG A 561 20.86 21.74 -11.41
N VAL A 562 19.72 21.73 -12.10
CA VAL A 562 19.24 22.86 -12.91
C VAL A 562 18.67 23.99 -12.04
N THR A 563 18.37 23.74 -10.76
CA THR A 563 17.79 24.76 -9.87
C THR A 563 18.81 25.51 -8.99
N ASP A 564 20.07 25.06 -8.98
CA ASP A 564 21.17 25.67 -8.21
C ASP A 564 22.15 26.50 -9.08
N GLU A 565 21.90 26.57 -10.39
CA GLU A 565 22.52 27.54 -11.34
C GLU A 565 21.52 28.66 -11.68
#